data_AF-A0ABD1TUJ4-F1
#
_entry.id   AF-A0ABD1TUJ4-F1
#
_cell.length_a   1.000
_cell.length_b   1.000
_cell.length_c   1.000
_cell.angle_alpha   90.00
_cell.angle_beta   90.00
_cell.angle_gamma   90.00
#
_symmetry.space_group_name_H-M   'P 1'
#
loop_
_entity.id
_entity.type
_entity.pdbx_description
1 polymer ?
#
loop_
_entity_poly.entity_id
_entity_poly.type
_entity_poly.pdbx_seq_one_letter_code
_entity_poly.pdbx_strand_id
1 'polypeptide(L)'
;MKEHLWHKVAISLSSVISEDPNKFSNILELSYKHLPMHLKPCFLYFGAFEEDEEMSVKELTHRWVGEGFIKKEEGKSSEDVAYEYLVDLIDRSLIQVSEKNISRQSQDL
;
A
#
# COMPACT_ATOMS: atom_id res chain seq x y z
N MET A 1 -8.81 -5.43 -25.98
CA MET A 1 -7.50 -5.38 -26.67
C MET A 1 -6.43 -4.80 -25.74
N LYS A 2 -6.08 -5.50 -24.65
CA LYS A 2 -5.01 -5.09 -23.69
C LYS A 2 -4.31 -6.28 -23.03
N GLU A 3 -4.96 -7.45 -22.96
CA GLU A 3 -4.41 -8.63 -22.26
C GLU A 3 -3.07 -9.12 -22.83
N HIS A 4 -2.92 -9.20 -24.15
CA HIS A 4 -1.67 -9.68 -24.75
C HIS A 4 -0.45 -8.79 -24.47
N LEU A 5 -0.66 -7.48 -24.27
CA LEU A 5 0.42 -6.55 -23.93
C LEU A 5 0.83 -6.70 -22.46
N TRP A 6 -0.14 -6.80 -21.55
CA TRP A 6 0.13 -7.06 -20.13
C TRP A 6 0.74 -8.43 -19.89
N HIS A 7 0.34 -9.45 -20.66
CA HIS A 7 0.96 -10.77 -20.63
C HIS A 7 2.44 -10.70 -21.02
N LYS A 8 2.78 -9.92 -22.06
CA LYS A 8 4.18 -9.71 -22.47
C LYS A 8 4.99 -8.97 -21.40
N VAL A 9 4.40 -7.96 -20.75
CA VAL A 9 5.03 -7.25 -19.62
C VAL A 9 5.25 -8.21 -18.45
N ALA A 10 4.26 -9.02 -18.08
CA ALA A 10 4.36 -9.99 -17.00
C ALA A 10 5.47 -11.01 -17.25
N ILE A 11 5.52 -11.62 -18.45
CA ILE A 11 6.60 -12.56 -18.83
C ILE A 11 7.97 -11.88 -18.76
N SER A 12 8.10 -10.67 -19.31
CA SER A 12 9.36 -9.93 -19.27
C SER A 12 9.80 -9.62 -17.86
N LEU A 13 8.84 -9.26 -16.98
CA LEU A 13 9.10 -8.97 -15.59
C LEU A 13 9.54 -10.24 -14.86
N SER A 14 8.79 -11.34 -14.99
CA SER A 14 9.11 -12.67 -14.45
C SER A 14 10.53 -13.11 -14.82
N SER A 15 10.92 -12.97 -16.10
CA SER A 15 12.29 -13.28 -16.55
C SER A 15 13.34 -12.46 -15.80
N VAL A 16 13.11 -11.15 -15.64
CA VAL A 16 14.02 -10.26 -14.91
C VAL A 16 14.10 -10.63 -13.42
N ILE A 17 13.00 -11.05 -12.79
CA ILE A 17 12.99 -11.52 -11.39
C ILE A 17 13.82 -12.80 -11.26
N SER A 18 13.60 -13.76 -12.16
CA SER A 18 14.25 -15.07 -12.12
C SER A 18 15.75 -15.00 -12.38
N GLU A 19 16.21 -14.02 -13.18
CA GLU A 19 17.64 -13.79 -13.43
C GLU A 19 18.39 -13.25 -12.22
N ASP A 20 17.77 -12.36 -11.45
CA ASP A 20 18.38 -11.78 -10.24
C ASP A 20 17.29 -11.28 -9.27
N PRO A 21 16.98 -12.06 -8.23
CA PRO A 21 16.03 -11.66 -7.18
C PRO A 21 16.39 -10.31 -6.53
N ASN A 22 17.67 -9.92 -6.53
CA ASN A 22 18.11 -8.65 -5.95
C ASN A 22 17.66 -7.45 -6.78
N LYS A 23 17.32 -7.61 -8.06
CA LYS A 23 16.78 -6.50 -8.87
C LYS A 23 15.45 -5.99 -8.30
N PHE A 24 14.63 -6.85 -7.72
CA PHE A 24 13.39 -6.45 -7.03
C PHE A 24 13.68 -5.75 -5.72
N SER A 25 14.62 -6.30 -4.94
CA SER A 25 15.11 -5.66 -3.73
C SER A 25 15.61 -4.24 -4.00
N ASN A 26 16.30 -4.01 -5.12
CA ASN A 26 16.78 -2.67 -5.51
C ASN A 26 15.63 -1.70 -5.80
N ILE A 27 14.58 -2.14 -6.51
CA ILE A 27 13.42 -1.30 -6.81
C ILE A 27 12.69 -0.93 -5.51
N LEU A 28 12.46 -1.92 -4.65
CA LEU A 28 11.80 -1.71 -3.37
C LEU A 28 12.63 -0.82 -2.44
N GLU A 29 13.95 -1.04 -2.40
CA GLU A 29 14.90 -0.22 -1.64
C GLU A 29 14.86 1.24 -2.12
N LEU A 30 14.84 1.48 -3.43
CA LEU A 30 14.72 2.83 -3.98
C LEU A 30 13.39 3.48 -3.59
N SER A 31 12.27 2.75 -3.70
CA SER A 31 10.97 3.27 -3.27
C SER A 31 10.96 3.60 -1.78
N TYR A 32 11.55 2.75 -0.93
CA TYR A 32 11.65 2.98 0.51
C TYR A 32 12.59 4.14 0.86
N LYS A 33 13.71 4.32 0.15
CA LYS A 33 14.64 5.45 0.32
C LYS A 33 13.94 6.78 0.08
N HIS A 34 13.11 6.87 -0.95
CA HIS A 34 12.38 8.09 -1.33
C HIS A 34 11.02 8.25 -0.64
N LEU A 35 10.62 7.30 0.20
CA LEU A 35 9.38 7.37 0.96
C LEU A 35 9.50 8.44 2.07
N PRO A 36 8.54 9.38 2.21
CA PRO A 36 8.50 10.32 3.32
C PRO A 36 8.64 9.62 4.68
N MET A 37 9.42 10.21 5.59
CA MET A 37 9.75 9.58 6.88
C MET A 37 8.53 9.16 7.70
N HIS A 38 7.42 9.90 7.60
CA HIS A 38 6.21 9.61 8.35
C HIS A 38 5.43 8.39 7.84
N LEU A 39 5.65 7.97 6.58
CA LEU A 39 5.02 6.78 5.99
C LEU A 39 5.83 5.51 6.22
N LYS A 40 7.13 5.62 6.54
CA LYS A 40 8.02 4.47 6.69
C LYS A 40 7.55 3.46 7.75
N PRO A 41 7.14 3.88 8.97
CA PRO A 41 6.65 2.92 9.97
C PRO A 41 5.39 2.18 9.51
N CYS A 42 4.46 2.89 8.86
CA CYS A 42 3.23 2.32 8.32
C CYS A 42 3.51 1.29 7.22
N PHE A 43 4.47 1.58 6.33
CA PHE A 43 4.90 0.64 5.29
C PHE A 43 5.62 -0.59 5.87
N LEU A 44 6.53 -0.39 6.83
CA LEU A 44 7.25 -1.50 7.46
C LEU A 44 6.33 -2.41 8.28
N TYR A 45 5.20 -1.91 8.75
CA TYR A 45 4.22 -2.69 9.50
C TYR A 45 3.77 -3.94 8.74
N PHE A 46 3.67 -3.87 7.41
CA PHE A 46 3.29 -5.02 6.58
C PHE A 46 4.29 -6.18 6.63
N GLY A 47 5.55 -5.91 6.97
CA GLY A 47 6.56 -6.96 7.13
C GLY A 47 6.35 -7.87 8.36
N ALA A 48 5.38 -7.55 9.22
CA ALA A 48 5.02 -8.35 10.39
C ALA A 48 3.88 -9.36 10.13
N PHE A 49 3.23 -9.30 8.97
CA PHE A 49 2.09 -10.15 8.62
C PHE A 49 2.54 -11.35 7.77
N GLU A 50 1.75 -12.42 7.80
CA GLU A 50 1.96 -13.56 6.90
C GLU A 50 1.57 -13.19 5.46
N GLU A 51 2.12 -13.92 4.48
CA GLU A 51 1.70 -13.80 3.09
C GLU A 51 0.21 -14.16 2.98
N ASP A 52 -0.56 -13.35 2.24
CA ASP A 52 -2.01 -13.47 2.04
C ASP A 52 -2.92 -13.21 3.27
N GLU A 53 -2.41 -12.57 4.33
CA GLU A 53 -3.26 -12.14 5.45
C GLU A 53 -4.20 -10.98 5.04
N GLU A 54 -5.51 -11.17 5.23
CA GLU A 54 -6.52 -10.15 4.97
C GLU A 54 -6.75 -9.24 6.18
N MET A 55 -6.64 -7.94 5.97
CA MET A 55 -6.91 -6.94 7.01
C MET A 55 -7.79 -5.81 6.47
N SER A 56 -8.83 -5.46 7.24
CA SER A 56 -9.70 -4.34 6.88
C SER A 56 -8.95 -3.00 7.03
N VAL A 57 -9.28 -2.03 6.18
CA VAL A 57 -8.71 -0.67 6.27
C VAL A 57 -8.93 -0.07 7.66
N LYS A 58 -10.11 -0.27 8.24
CA LYS A 58 -10.44 0.23 9.58
C LYS A 58 -9.54 -0.35 10.67
N GLU A 59 -9.26 -1.65 10.59
CA GLU A 59 -8.40 -2.33 11.55
C GLU A 59 -6.94 -1.88 11.40
N LEU A 60 -6.45 -1.80 10.17
CA LEU A 60 -5.12 -1.29 9.85
C LEU A 60 -4.90 0.12 10.41
N THR A 61 -5.83 1.05 10.15
CA THR A 61 -5.72 2.43 10.64
C THR A 61 -5.73 2.47 12.17
N HIS A 62 -6.55 1.65 12.82
CA HIS A 62 -6.59 1.60 14.29
C HIS A 62 -5.28 1.07 14.87
N ARG A 63 -4.68 0.04 14.26
CA ARG A 63 -3.37 -0.50 14.63
C ARG A 63 -2.29 0.56 14.50
N TRP A 64 -2.20 1.27 13.38
CA TRP A 64 -1.21 2.35 13.22
C TRP A 64 -1.34 3.48 14.24
N VAL A 65 -2.57 3.85 14.61
CA VAL A 65 -2.82 4.83 15.66
C VAL A 65 -2.37 4.29 17.02
N GLY A 66 -2.68 3.02 17.34
CA GLY A 66 -2.28 2.37 18.59
C GLY A 66 -0.75 2.21 18.73
N GLU A 67 -0.05 1.92 17.63
CA GLU A 67 1.41 1.86 17.57
C GLU A 67 2.09 3.24 17.60
N GLY A 68 1.32 4.33 17.49
CA GLY A 68 1.83 5.69 17.51
C GLY A 68 2.56 6.11 16.23
N PHE A 69 2.30 5.44 15.10
CA PHE A 69 2.91 5.79 13.80
C PHE A 69 2.36 7.08 13.22
N ILE A 70 1.15 7.46 13.65
CA ILE A 70 0.41 8.59 13.11
C ILE A 70 0.77 9.88 13.84
N LYS A 71 1.10 10.91 13.06
CA LYS A 71 1.38 12.24 13.61
C LYS A 71 0.07 12.93 13.96
N LYS A 72 0.07 13.63 15.08
CA LYS A 72 -1.04 14.52 15.43
C LYS A 72 -1.05 15.72 14.49
N GLU A 73 -2.19 15.96 13.85
CA GLU A 73 -2.44 17.13 13.02
C GLU A 73 -3.62 17.90 13.60
N GLU A 74 -3.49 19.22 13.72
CA GLU A 74 -4.56 20.05 14.27
C GLU A 74 -5.77 20.06 13.31
N GLY A 75 -6.96 19.80 13.85
CA GLY A 75 -8.20 19.78 13.05
C GLY A 75 -8.50 18.46 12.35
N LYS A 76 -7.70 17.41 12.53
CA LYS A 76 -7.98 16.05 12.02
C LYS A 76 -7.96 15.01 13.15
N SER A 77 -8.75 13.95 12.99
CA SER A 77 -8.59 12.77 13.84
C SER A 77 -7.33 11.98 13.45
N SER A 78 -6.79 11.20 14.39
CA SER A 78 -5.65 10.32 14.08
C SER A 78 -6.03 9.28 13.02
N GLU A 79 -7.28 8.83 13.01
CA GLU A 79 -7.81 7.90 12.03
C GLU A 79 -7.87 8.52 10.62
N ASP A 80 -8.23 9.80 10.49
CA ASP A 80 -8.21 10.51 9.20
C ASP A 80 -6.78 10.61 8.65
N VAL A 81 -5.83 10.99 9.50
CA VAL A 81 -4.41 11.06 9.11
C VAL A 81 -3.87 9.67 8.74
N ALA A 82 -4.28 8.63 9.46
CA ALA A 82 -3.93 7.24 9.13
C ALA A 82 -4.46 6.81 7.75
N TYR A 83 -5.69 7.22 7.43
CA TYR A 83 -6.29 6.96 6.12
C TYR A 83 -5.55 7.70 5.01
N GLU A 84 -5.18 8.97 5.22
CA GLU A 84 -4.34 9.73 4.28
C GLU A 84 -2.99 9.04 4.04
N TYR A 85 -2.35 8.52 5.10
CA TYR A 85 -1.10 7.76 4.96
C TYR A 85 -1.29 6.48 4.12
N LEU A 86 -2.41 5.78 4.30
CA LEU A 86 -2.73 4.59 3.51
C LEU A 86 -2.91 4.95 2.03
N VAL A 87 -3.67 6.02 1.73
CA VAL A 87 -3.87 6.50 0.36
C VAL A 87 -2.54 6.88 -0.28
N ASP A 88 -1.67 7.60 0.43
CA ASP A 88 -0.33 7.97 -0.05
C ASP A 88 0.53 6.76 -0.40
N LEU A 89 0.44 5.68 0.39
CA LEU A 89 1.16 4.43 0.12
C LEU A 89 0.58 3.68 -1.09
N ILE A 90 -0.74 3.72 -1.29
CA ILE A 90 -1.41 3.16 -2.47
C ILE A 90 -1.02 3.94 -3.73
N ASP A 91 -1.05 5.27 -3.69
CA ASP A 91 -0.71 6.14 -4.82
C ASP A 91 0.77 5.97 -5.24
N ARG A 92 1.63 5.58 -4.30
CA ARG A 92 3.04 5.21 -4.55
C ARG A 92 3.22 3.77 -5.04
N SER A 93 2.14 3.02 -5.24
CA SER A 93 2.14 1.60 -5.62
C SER A 93 2.93 0.70 -4.67
N LEU A 94 2.97 1.06 -3.38
CA LEU A 94 3.62 0.27 -2.32
C LEU A 94 2.64 -0.67 -1.60
N ILE A 95 1.35 -0.39 -1.69
CA ILE A 95 0.27 -1.20 -1.13
C ILE A 95 -0.79 -1.39 -2.21
N GLN A 96 -1.35 -2.60 -2.27
CA GLN A 96 -2.49 -2.92 -3.11
C GLN A 96 -3.72 -3.24 -2.25
N VAL A 97 -4.89 -2.77 -2.69
CA VAL A 97 -6.17 -3.09 -2.06
C VAL A 97 -6.78 -4.29 -2.78
N SER A 98 -7.10 -5.35 -2.03
CA SER A 98 -7.72 -6.58 -2.55
C SER A 98 -9.19 -6.38 -2.90
N GLU A 99 -9.97 -5.77 -1.99
CA GLU A 99 -11.41 -5.55 -2.17
C GLU A 99 -11.83 -4.12 -1.82
N LYS A 100 -12.72 -3.55 -2.62
CA LYS A 100 -13.38 -2.27 -2.33
C LYS A 100 -14.85 -2.55 -2.06
N ASN A 101 -15.28 -2.31 -0.83
CA ASN A 101 -16.70 -2.28 -0.50
C ASN A 101 -17.33 -1.06 -1.19
N ILE A 102 -17.93 -1.26 -2.36
CA ILE A 102 -18.74 -0.23 -3.03
C ILE A 102 -20.05 -0.14 -2.26
N SER A 103 -20.12 0.73 -1.25
CA SER A 103 -21.40 1.20 -0.76
C SER A 103 -22.08 1.96 -1.91
N ARG A 104 -23.15 1.38 -2.46
CA ARG A 104 -24.07 2.08 -3.37
C ARG A 104 -24.69 3.23 -2.59
N GLN A 105 -24.11 4.42 -2.65
CA GLN A 105 -24.91 5.63 -2.51
C GLN A 105 -25.61 5.81 -3.85
N SER A 106 -26.90 5.47 -3.86
CA SER A 106 -27.80 5.80 -4.95
C SER A 106 -27.62 7.27 -5.29
N GLN A 107 -27.19 7.54 -6.52
CA GLN A 107 -27.69 8.72 -7.21
C GLN A 107 -29.20 8.57 -7.25
N ASP A 108 -29.93 9.47 -6.60
CA ASP A 108 -31.31 9.78 -6.93
C ASP A 108 -31.58 11.25 -6.60
N LEU A 109 -31.63 12.03 -7.68
CA LEU A 109 -32.33 13.30 -7.95
C LEU A 109 -32.20 14.48 -6.98
#